data_AF-V9GAC1-F1
#
_entry.id   AF-V9GAC1-F1
#
_cell.length_a   1.000
_cell.length_b   1.000
_cell.length_c   1.000
_cell.angle_alpha   90.00
_cell.angle_beta   90.00
_cell.angle_gamma   90.00
#
_symmetry.space_group_name_H-M   'P 1'
#
loop_
_entity.id
_entity.type
_entity.pdbx_description
1 polymer ?
#
loop_
_entity_poly.entity_id
_entity_poly.type
_entity_poly.pdbx_seq_one_letter_code
_entity_poly.pdbx_strand_id
1 'polypeptide(L)'
;MLDRLQSLADRYEKLSELLCDPDVANDSKKLRDYSKEQSDLQPAYEAYVEYKNVMEELEAAKTMQGEKMDDEMREMVKMEIDELSARQVVLEETIRILLLPKDPNDDKNVIIEIRGAAGGDEAALFASDLYRMYTRFADTQGWKVELMDVNMNDLGGFKEVIFMINGRGAYSKMKFESGAHRVQRIPTPSRGEGFIRRPRPWPSCQKRKKWILRFMTRIFVSIRSVPVEPAASPLIQPNRPCALHISRRVSWLLVRMANRRTPIKIKHCRYFVPVSLI
;
A
#
# COMPACT_ATOMS: atom_id res chain seq x y z
N MET A 1 -6.47 -9.13 -26.18
CA MET A 1 -6.11 -9.59 -24.81
C MET A 1 -5.09 -10.70 -24.92
N LEU A 2 -5.38 -11.75 -25.70
CA LEU A 2 -4.47 -12.86 -26.00
C LEU A 2 -3.09 -12.40 -26.53
N ASP A 3 -3.03 -11.47 -27.48
CA ASP A 3 -1.73 -11.00 -28.02
C ASP A 3 -0.82 -10.37 -26.95
N ARG A 4 -1.41 -9.65 -25.98
CA ARG A 4 -0.64 -9.07 -24.86
C ARG A 4 -0.15 -10.14 -23.91
N LEU A 5 -0.95 -11.17 -23.66
CA LEU A 5 -0.55 -12.30 -22.81
C LEU A 5 0.55 -13.12 -23.47
N GLN A 6 0.44 -13.36 -24.78
CA GLN A 6 1.46 -14.03 -25.57
C GLN A 6 2.79 -13.28 -25.47
N SER A 7 2.79 -11.95 -25.69
CA SER A 7 4.01 -11.14 -25.57
C SER A 7 4.63 -11.17 -24.16
N LEU A 8 3.81 -11.37 -23.13
CA LEU A 8 4.23 -11.46 -21.74
C LEU A 8 4.84 -12.84 -21.45
N ALA A 9 4.21 -13.91 -21.98
CA ALA A 9 4.73 -15.26 -21.93
C ALA A 9 6.06 -15.40 -22.66
N ASP A 10 6.16 -14.88 -23.90
CA ASP A 10 7.39 -14.88 -24.68
C ASP A 10 8.52 -14.14 -23.95
N ARG A 11 8.19 -13.04 -23.25
CA ARG A 11 9.14 -12.30 -22.42
C ARG A 11 9.60 -13.13 -21.21
N TYR A 12 8.69 -13.82 -20.54
CA TYR A 12 9.00 -14.68 -19.41
C TYR A 12 9.91 -15.85 -19.80
N GLU A 13 9.60 -16.54 -20.90
CA GLU A 13 10.42 -17.63 -21.44
C GLU A 13 11.82 -17.15 -21.81
N LYS A 14 11.91 -16.00 -22.49
CA LYS A 14 13.20 -15.39 -22.83
C LYS A 14 14.02 -15.01 -21.59
N LEU A 15 13.40 -14.55 -20.51
CA LEU A 15 14.09 -14.28 -19.25
C LEU A 15 14.62 -15.59 -18.62
N SER A 16 13.85 -16.68 -18.72
CA SER A 16 14.29 -18.00 -18.26
C SER A 16 15.49 -18.50 -19.05
N GLU A 17 15.53 -18.29 -20.37
CA GLU A 17 16.70 -18.60 -21.21
C GLU A 17 17.92 -17.77 -20.80
N LEU A 18 17.75 -16.45 -20.65
CA LEU A 18 18.84 -15.53 -20.26
C LEU A 18 19.42 -15.84 -18.88
N LEU A 19 18.61 -16.37 -17.95
CA LEU A 19 19.08 -16.77 -16.62
C LEU A 19 19.91 -18.06 -16.66
N CYS A 20 19.75 -18.89 -17.68
CA CYS A 20 20.57 -20.06 -17.92
C CYS A 20 21.93 -19.73 -18.59
N ASP A 21 22.09 -18.52 -19.15
CA ASP A 21 23.33 -18.11 -19.80
C ASP A 21 24.46 -17.85 -18.77
N PRO A 22 25.65 -18.45 -18.96
CA PRO A 22 26.78 -18.29 -18.03
C PRO A 22 27.30 -16.85 -17.96
N ASP A 23 27.14 -16.07 -19.04
CA ASP A 23 27.56 -14.66 -19.09
C ASP A 23 26.71 -13.78 -18.17
N VAL A 24 25.42 -14.11 -18.00
CA VAL A 24 24.51 -13.42 -17.09
C VAL A 24 24.73 -13.91 -15.67
N ALA A 25 24.99 -15.21 -15.48
CA ALA A 25 25.28 -15.79 -14.18
C ALA A 25 26.53 -15.18 -13.51
N ASN A 26 27.52 -14.79 -14.32
CA ASN A 26 28.75 -14.14 -13.84
C ASN A 26 28.55 -12.67 -13.41
N ASP A 27 27.49 -11.99 -13.87
CA ASP A 27 27.20 -10.59 -13.50
C ASP A 27 26.10 -10.52 -12.45
N SER A 28 26.51 -10.35 -11.19
CA SER A 28 25.60 -10.25 -10.03
C SER A 28 24.51 -9.17 -10.14
N LYS A 29 24.73 -8.09 -10.91
CA LYS A 29 23.72 -7.03 -11.08
C LYS A 29 22.65 -7.48 -12.07
N LYS A 30 23.07 -7.98 -13.24
CA LYS A 30 22.15 -8.46 -14.28
C LYS A 30 21.31 -9.64 -13.79
N LEU A 31 21.93 -10.59 -13.09
CA LEU A 31 21.22 -11.71 -12.48
C LEU A 31 20.11 -11.20 -11.55
N ARG A 32 20.41 -10.26 -10.66
CA ARG A 32 19.42 -9.70 -9.73
C ARG A 32 18.27 -9.01 -10.46
N ASP A 33 18.56 -8.26 -11.51
CA ASP A 33 17.53 -7.51 -12.26
C ASP A 33 16.63 -8.47 -13.06
N TYR A 34 17.19 -9.47 -13.74
CA TYR A 34 16.41 -10.47 -14.46
C TYR A 34 15.62 -11.40 -13.54
N SER A 35 16.18 -11.83 -12.40
CA SER A 35 15.45 -12.63 -11.43
C SER A 35 14.27 -11.86 -10.82
N LYS A 36 14.40 -10.55 -10.62
CA LYS A 36 13.28 -9.70 -10.19
C LYS A 36 12.21 -9.60 -11.26
N GLU A 37 12.61 -9.29 -12.50
CA GLU A 37 11.68 -9.18 -13.62
C GLU A 37 10.90 -10.50 -13.83
N GLN A 38 11.58 -11.65 -13.76
CA GLN A 38 10.95 -12.97 -13.81
C GLN A 38 9.94 -13.15 -12.65
N SER A 39 10.34 -12.82 -11.42
CA SER A 39 9.48 -12.93 -10.24
C SER A 39 8.25 -12.04 -10.29
N ASP A 40 8.30 -10.92 -11.02
CA ASP A 40 7.19 -9.99 -11.17
C ASP A 40 6.19 -10.44 -12.25
N LEU A 41 6.69 -11.13 -13.28
CA LEU A 41 5.90 -11.68 -14.40
C LEU A 41 5.34 -13.08 -14.10
N GLN A 42 5.97 -13.84 -13.20
CA GLN A 42 5.54 -15.18 -12.76
C GLN A 42 4.03 -15.32 -12.55
N PRO A 43 3.35 -14.50 -11.72
CA PRO A 43 1.92 -14.68 -11.45
C PRO A 43 1.04 -14.45 -12.69
N ALA A 44 1.48 -13.60 -13.61
CA ALA A 44 0.76 -13.36 -14.86
C ALA A 44 0.96 -14.52 -15.86
N TYR A 45 2.16 -15.12 -15.86
CA TYR A 45 2.46 -16.29 -16.67
C TYR A 45 1.69 -17.53 -16.20
N GLU A 46 1.69 -17.82 -14.90
CA GLU A 46 0.94 -18.94 -14.31
C GLU A 46 -0.55 -18.86 -14.63
N ALA A 47 -1.16 -17.69 -14.41
CA ALA A 47 -2.57 -17.45 -14.76
C ALA A 47 -2.86 -17.64 -16.26
N TYR A 48 -1.90 -17.28 -17.13
CA TYR A 48 -2.03 -17.49 -18.57
C TYR A 48 -1.96 -18.98 -18.94
N VAL A 49 -1.03 -19.74 -18.34
CA VAL A 49 -0.91 -21.20 -18.57
C VAL A 49 -2.18 -21.91 -18.12
N GLU A 50 -2.70 -21.57 -16.93
CA GLU A 50 -3.98 -22.11 -16.44
C GLU A 50 -5.14 -21.80 -17.38
N TYR A 51 -5.24 -20.55 -17.86
CA TYR A 51 -6.28 -20.16 -18.82
C TYR A 51 -6.16 -20.94 -20.14
N LYS A 52 -4.95 -21.16 -20.64
CA LYS A 52 -4.72 -21.95 -21.85
C LYS A 52 -5.15 -23.41 -21.66
N ASN A 53 -4.82 -24.03 -20.53
CA ASN A 53 -5.22 -25.39 -20.21
C ASN A 53 -6.75 -25.51 -20.13
N VAL A 54 -7.42 -24.57 -19.44
CA VAL A 54 -8.90 -24.57 -19.35
C VAL A 54 -9.53 -24.40 -20.73
N MET A 55 -8.96 -23.57 -21.61
CA MET A 55 -9.43 -23.43 -22.99
C MET A 55 -9.30 -24.72 -23.79
N GLU A 56 -8.15 -25.42 -23.68
CA GLU A 56 -7.92 -26.71 -24.33
C GLU A 56 -8.86 -27.81 -23.81
N GLU A 57 -9.08 -27.87 -22.49
CA GLU A 57 -10.04 -28.79 -21.86
C GLU A 57 -11.47 -28.51 -22.34
N LEU A 58 -11.86 -27.24 -22.45
CA LEU A 58 -13.19 -26.83 -22.88
C LEU A 58 -13.42 -27.14 -24.38
N GLU A 59 -12.39 -26.97 -25.22
CA GLU A 59 -12.43 -27.39 -26.63
C GLU A 59 -12.52 -28.91 -26.78
N ALA A 60 -11.78 -29.67 -25.96
CA ALA A 60 -11.86 -31.13 -25.93
C ALA A 60 -13.26 -31.61 -25.49
N ALA A 61 -13.82 -31.02 -24.43
CA ALA A 61 -15.17 -31.33 -23.94
C ALA A 61 -16.26 -30.99 -24.97
N LYS A 62 -16.14 -29.85 -25.66
CA LYS A 62 -17.04 -29.49 -26.78
C LYS A 62 -16.94 -30.45 -27.95
N THR A 63 -15.75 -30.95 -28.26
CA THR A 63 -15.54 -31.94 -29.32
C THR A 63 -16.20 -33.27 -28.95
N MET A 64 -16.01 -33.73 -27.71
CA MET A 64 -16.68 -34.93 -27.17
C MET A 64 -18.21 -34.81 -27.18
N GLN A 65 -18.76 -33.62 -26.92
CA GLN A 65 -20.21 -33.38 -27.01
C GLN A 65 -20.78 -33.59 -28.43
N GLY A 66 -19.95 -33.40 -29.47
CA GLY A 66 -20.31 -33.58 -30.87
C GLY A 66 -20.35 -35.04 -31.33
N GLU A 67 -19.77 -35.96 -30.55
CA GLU A 67 -19.79 -37.39 -30.85
C GLU A 67 -21.12 -38.03 -30.42
N LYS A 68 -21.51 -39.14 -31.08
CA LYS A 68 -22.72 -39.88 -30.69
C LYS A 68 -22.42 -40.67 -29.41
N MET A 69 -22.95 -40.19 -28.30
CA MET A 69 -22.81 -40.81 -26.98
C MET A 69 -24.18 -41.07 -26.34
N ASP A 70 -24.20 -41.93 -25.33
CA ASP A 70 -25.38 -42.23 -24.54
C ASP A 70 -25.85 -40.99 -23.74
N ASP A 71 -27.15 -40.90 -23.43
CA ASP A 71 -27.73 -39.70 -22.81
C ASP A 71 -27.12 -39.35 -21.44
N GLU A 72 -26.75 -40.35 -20.64
CA GLU A 72 -26.06 -40.16 -19.34
C GLU A 72 -24.68 -39.50 -19.52
N MET A 73 -23.93 -39.91 -20.54
CA MET A 73 -22.60 -39.38 -20.83
C MET A 73 -22.66 -37.94 -21.35
N ARG A 74 -23.71 -37.63 -22.12
CA ARG A 74 -23.96 -36.28 -22.63
C ARG A 74 -24.28 -35.26 -21.55
N GLU A 75 -24.99 -35.68 -20.50
CA GLU A 75 -25.30 -34.83 -19.35
C GLU A 75 -24.04 -34.54 -18.51
N MET A 76 -23.18 -35.55 -18.32
CA MET A 76 -21.87 -35.35 -17.66
C MET A 76 -21.00 -34.34 -18.40
N VAL A 77 -20.85 -34.47 -19.72
CA VAL A 77 -20.04 -33.55 -20.53
C VAL A 77 -20.62 -32.12 -20.49
N LYS A 78 -21.94 -31.95 -20.43
CA LYS A 78 -22.55 -30.61 -20.27
C LYS A 78 -22.18 -29.97 -18.93
N MET A 79 -22.26 -30.72 -17.84
CA MET A 79 -21.86 -30.22 -16.52
C MET A 79 -20.38 -29.83 -16.49
N GLU A 80 -19.51 -30.63 -17.12
CA GLU A 80 -18.08 -30.32 -17.25
C GLU A 80 -17.84 -29.03 -18.06
N ILE A 81 -18.54 -28.84 -19.18
CA ILE A 81 -18.46 -27.60 -19.97
C ILE A 81 -18.93 -26.40 -19.14
N ASP A 82 -20.01 -26.54 -18.38
CA ASP A 82 -20.53 -25.45 -17.54
C ASP A 82 -19.52 -25.08 -16.44
N GLU A 83 -18.91 -26.06 -15.77
CA GLU A 83 -17.84 -25.84 -14.78
C GLU A 83 -16.61 -25.16 -15.39
N LEU A 84 -16.12 -25.66 -16.53
CA LEU A 84 -14.96 -25.09 -17.23
C LEU A 84 -15.25 -23.66 -17.70
N SER A 85 -16.47 -23.39 -18.18
CA SER A 85 -16.87 -22.04 -18.59
C SER A 85 -16.92 -21.07 -17.41
N ALA A 86 -17.38 -21.51 -16.23
CA ALA A 86 -17.36 -20.69 -15.02
C ALA A 86 -15.91 -20.38 -14.58
N ARG A 87 -15.02 -21.38 -14.64
CA ARG A 87 -13.59 -21.20 -14.35
C ARG A 87 -12.94 -20.23 -15.34
N GLN A 88 -13.26 -20.33 -16.63
CA GLN A 88 -12.76 -19.42 -17.66
C GLN A 88 -13.09 -17.96 -17.30
N VAL A 89 -14.33 -17.66 -16.91
CA VAL A 89 -14.75 -16.29 -16.56
C VAL A 89 -13.95 -15.74 -15.36
N VAL A 90 -13.73 -16.55 -14.32
CA VAL A 90 -12.95 -16.15 -13.15
C VAL A 90 -11.48 -15.90 -13.51
N LEU A 91 -10.90 -16.74 -14.37
CA LEU A 91 -9.52 -16.58 -14.84
C LEU A 91 -9.39 -15.33 -15.73
N GLU A 92 -10.34 -15.05 -16.61
CA GLU A 92 -10.34 -13.83 -17.43
C GLU A 92 -10.35 -12.56 -16.59
N GLU A 93 -11.14 -12.53 -15.52
CA GLU A 93 -11.21 -11.39 -14.61
C GLU A 93 -9.91 -11.22 -13.81
N THR A 94 -9.34 -12.34 -13.34
CA THR A 94 -8.04 -12.37 -12.65
C THR A 94 -6.92 -11.85 -13.56
N ILE A 95 -6.86 -12.33 -14.80
CA ILE A 95 -5.87 -11.90 -15.79
C ILE A 95 -6.05 -10.42 -16.12
N ARG A 96 -7.29 -9.93 -16.23
CA ARG A 96 -7.55 -8.51 -16.50
C ARG A 96 -6.98 -7.62 -15.40
N ILE A 97 -7.07 -8.04 -14.14
CA ILE A 97 -6.48 -7.34 -13.00
C ILE A 97 -4.94 -7.39 -13.07
N LEU A 98 -4.36 -8.56 -13.38
CA LEU A 98 -2.91 -8.74 -13.48
C LEU A 98 -2.27 -7.96 -14.64
N LEU A 99 -3.01 -7.73 -15.72
CA LEU A 99 -2.58 -6.93 -16.87
C LEU A 99 -2.57 -5.42 -16.61
N LEU A 100 -3.06 -4.96 -15.45
CA LEU A 100 -2.95 -3.56 -15.08
C LEU A 100 -1.47 -3.19 -14.89
N PRO A 101 -1.01 -2.07 -15.48
CA PRO A 101 0.38 -1.65 -15.34
C PRO A 101 0.69 -1.41 -13.86
N LYS A 102 1.65 -2.18 -13.33
CA LYS A 102 2.13 -1.99 -11.96
C LYS A 102 2.98 -0.72 -11.89
N ASP A 103 2.82 0.04 -10.81
CA ASP A 103 3.70 1.17 -10.53
C ASP A 103 5.08 0.65 -10.10
N PRO A 104 6.21 1.17 -10.62
CA PRO A 104 7.56 0.71 -10.23
C PRO A 104 7.94 1.00 -8.77
N ASN A 105 7.07 1.70 -8.03
CA ASN A 105 7.24 2.01 -6.62
C ASN A 105 6.44 1.08 -5.71
N ASP A 106 5.55 0.24 -6.24
CA ASP A 106 4.63 -0.55 -5.43
C ASP A 106 5.36 -1.59 -4.56
N ASP A 107 6.48 -2.13 -5.03
CA ASP A 107 7.31 -3.10 -4.30
C ASP A 107 8.31 -2.49 -3.30
N LYS A 108 8.36 -1.15 -3.19
CA LYS A 108 9.31 -0.47 -2.32
C LYS A 108 8.85 -0.45 -0.87
N ASN A 109 9.84 -0.38 0.04
CA ASN A 109 9.61 -0.11 1.45
C ASN A 109 9.00 1.28 1.64
N VAL A 110 8.33 1.46 2.78
CA VAL A 110 7.58 2.68 3.06
C VAL A 110 8.10 3.34 4.33
N ILE A 111 8.33 4.65 4.28
CA ILE A 111 8.42 5.48 5.48
C ILE A 111 7.08 6.17 5.69
N ILE A 112 6.56 6.05 6.90
CA ILE A 112 5.36 6.72 7.36
C ILE A 112 5.76 7.76 8.40
N GLU A 113 5.37 9.01 8.14
CA GLU A 113 5.57 10.13 9.04
C GLU A 113 4.21 10.62 9.54
N ILE A 114 3.99 10.47 10.84
CA ILE A 114 2.78 10.92 11.51
C ILE A 114 3.11 12.21 12.24
N ARG A 115 2.48 13.32 11.83
CA ARG A 115 2.68 14.65 12.43
C ARG A 115 1.37 15.22 12.97
N GLY A 116 1.37 15.60 14.24
CA GLY A 116 0.26 16.35 14.82
C GLY A 116 0.20 17.75 14.21
N ALA A 117 -0.94 18.13 13.60
CA ALA A 117 -1.11 19.46 13.00
C ALA A 117 -1.92 20.40 13.90
N ALA A 118 -3.18 20.08 14.16
CA ALA A 118 -4.08 20.90 14.99
C ALA A 118 -4.74 20.02 16.05
N GLY A 119 -4.84 20.50 17.28
CA GLY A 119 -5.47 19.78 18.40
C GLY A 119 -4.59 19.57 19.65
N GLY A 120 -3.35 20.08 19.68
CA GLY A 120 -2.49 20.06 20.86
C GLY A 120 -2.26 18.65 21.41
N ASP A 121 -2.52 18.46 22.71
CA ASP A 121 -2.32 17.18 23.40
C ASP A 121 -3.18 16.04 22.85
N GLU A 122 -4.39 16.36 22.37
CA GLU A 122 -5.30 15.38 21.78
C GLU A 122 -4.77 14.88 20.41
N ALA A 123 -4.07 15.74 19.67
CA ALA A 123 -3.38 15.35 18.45
C ALA A 123 -2.26 14.34 18.75
N ALA A 124 -1.54 14.52 19.87
CA ALA A 124 -0.46 13.63 20.25
C ALA A 124 -0.98 12.24 20.67
N LEU A 125 -2.12 12.18 21.37
CA LEU A 125 -2.77 10.91 21.71
C LEU A 125 -3.29 10.20 20.45
N PHE A 126 -3.93 10.94 19.53
CA PHE A 126 -4.42 10.36 18.28
C PHE A 126 -3.28 9.88 17.35
N ALA A 127 -2.12 10.53 17.37
CA ALA A 127 -0.93 10.06 16.65
C ALA A 127 -0.44 8.70 17.18
N SER A 128 -0.53 8.48 18.50
CA SER A 128 -0.22 7.18 19.12
C SER A 128 -1.21 6.09 18.71
N ASP A 129 -2.50 6.42 18.63
CA ASP A 129 -3.52 5.49 18.14
C ASP A 129 -3.28 5.09 16.68
N LEU A 130 -2.93 6.05 15.82
CA LEU A 130 -2.57 5.77 14.41
C LEU A 130 -1.32 4.92 14.30
N TYR A 131 -0.27 5.22 15.08
CA TYR A 131 0.92 4.40 15.12
C TYR A 131 0.59 2.95 15.50
N ARG A 132 -0.18 2.74 16.58
CA ARG A 132 -0.62 1.40 17.02
C ARG A 132 -1.47 0.68 15.97
N MET A 133 -2.34 1.41 15.28
CA MET A 133 -3.14 0.88 14.18
C MET A 133 -2.25 0.39 13.03
N TYR A 134 -1.28 1.20 12.60
CA TYR A 134 -0.38 0.84 11.51
C TYR A 134 0.59 -0.28 11.89
N THR A 135 1.11 -0.31 13.11
CA THR A 135 1.95 -1.43 13.57
C THR A 135 1.17 -2.74 13.55
N ARG A 136 -0.07 -2.75 14.06
CA ARG A 136 -0.93 -3.95 14.00
C ARG A 136 -1.26 -4.35 12.57
N PHE A 137 -1.54 -3.39 11.70
CA PHE A 137 -1.78 -3.67 10.30
C PHE A 137 -0.54 -4.32 9.65
N ALA A 138 0.65 -3.78 9.90
CA ALA A 138 1.91 -4.35 9.43
C ALA A 138 2.11 -5.79 9.95
N ASP A 139 1.83 -6.05 11.23
CA ASP A 139 1.92 -7.40 11.81
C ASP A 139 0.97 -8.40 11.11
N THR A 140 -0.28 -7.99 10.82
CA THR A 140 -1.23 -8.86 10.09
C THR A 140 -0.81 -9.17 8.66
N GLN A 141 -0.03 -8.28 8.04
CA GLN A 141 0.53 -8.48 6.70
C GLN A 141 1.89 -9.19 6.73
N GLY A 142 2.44 -9.47 7.91
CA GLY A 142 3.77 -10.06 8.08
C GLY A 142 4.93 -9.13 7.74
N TRP A 143 4.70 -7.81 7.77
CA TRP A 143 5.74 -6.81 7.51
C TRP A 143 6.52 -6.46 8.76
N LYS A 144 7.82 -6.14 8.59
CA LYS A 144 8.67 -5.70 9.70
C LYS A 144 8.58 -4.19 9.88
N VAL A 145 8.35 -3.73 11.10
CA VAL A 145 8.30 -2.31 11.44
C VAL A 145 9.58 -1.90 12.16
N GLU A 146 10.27 -0.90 11.63
CA GLU A 146 11.48 -0.32 12.20
C GLU A 146 11.22 1.14 12.58
N LEU A 147 11.40 1.46 13.85
CA LEU A 147 11.16 2.79 14.37
C LEU A 147 12.42 3.65 14.19
N MET A 148 12.30 4.78 13.48
CA MET A 148 13.44 5.63 13.13
C MET A 148 13.57 6.81 14.09
N ASP A 149 12.49 7.56 14.29
CA ASP A 149 12.49 8.74 15.14
C ASP A 149 11.13 8.90 15.84
N VAL A 150 11.18 9.36 17.08
CA VAL A 150 10.01 9.54 17.94
C VAL A 150 10.19 10.78 18.79
N ASN A 151 9.20 11.66 18.71
CA ASN A 151 9.08 12.80 19.58
C ASN A 151 7.87 12.62 20.51
N MET A 152 8.13 12.33 21.78
CA MET A 152 7.10 12.08 22.80
C MET A 152 6.64 13.38 23.47
N ASN A 153 5.38 13.41 23.88
CA ASN A 153 4.80 14.46 24.72
C ASN A 153 4.67 13.98 26.18
N ASP A 154 4.66 14.90 27.15
CA ASP A 154 4.61 14.62 28.59
C ASP A 154 3.34 13.86 29.03
N LEU A 155 2.27 13.95 28.24
CA LEU A 155 0.98 13.28 28.47
C LEU A 155 0.86 11.89 27.83
N GLY A 156 1.95 11.31 27.31
CA GLY A 156 1.97 9.93 26.79
C GLY A 156 1.50 9.78 25.34
N GLY A 157 1.63 10.82 24.53
CA GLY A 157 1.35 10.80 23.09
C GLY A 157 2.60 11.13 22.26
N PHE A 158 2.46 11.10 20.93
CA PHE A 158 3.55 11.46 20.03
C PHE A 158 3.27 12.76 19.29
N LYS A 159 4.20 13.71 19.34
CA LYS A 159 4.13 14.93 18.52
C LYS A 159 4.49 14.64 17.07
N GLU A 160 5.51 13.79 16.89
CA GLU A 160 5.98 13.29 15.60
C GLU A 160 6.46 11.84 15.77
N VAL A 161 6.11 10.98 14.83
CA VAL A 161 6.62 9.60 14.73
C VAL A 161 7.02 9.32 13.30
N ILE A 162 8.23 8.81 13.12
CA ILE A 162 8.76 8.35 11.84
C ILE A 162 9.13 6.89 12.00
N PHE A 163 8.51 6.03 11.20
CA PHE A 163 8.80 4.61 11.18
C PHE A 163 8.81 4.09 9.75
N MET A 164 9.62 3.05 9.53
CA MET A 164 9.78 2.35 8.28
C MET A 164 9.05 1.01 8.35
N ILE A 165 8.34 0.66 7.28
CA ILE A 165 7.75 -0.65 7.07
C ILE A 165 8.54 -1.34 5.96
N ASN A 166 9.16 -2.46 6.32
CA ASN A 166 9.93 -3.32 5.44
C ASN A 166 9.05 -4.52 5.02
N GLY A 167 8.71 -4.57 3.73
CA GLY A 167 7.85 -5.60 3.16
C GLY A 167 7.54 -5.38 1.68
N ARG A 168 7.44 -6.47 0.91
CA ARG A 168 7.06 -6.40 -0.51
C ARG A 168 5.62 -5.94 -0.64
N GLY A 169 5.36 -4.96 -1.51
CA GLY A 169 4.01 -4.42 -1.74
C GLY A 169 3.51 -3.46 -0.66
N ALA A 170 4.35 -3.04 0.30
CA ALA A 170 3.93 -2.15 1.38
C ALA A 170 3.45 -0.79 0.86
N TYR A 171 4.13 -0.22 -0.14
CA TYR A 171 3.77 1.08 -0.71
C TYR A 171 2.43 1.04 -1.45
N SER A 172 2.15 -0.04 -2.20
CA SER A 172 0.91 -0.16 -2.98
C SER A 172 -0.34 -0.09 -2.12
N LYS A 173 -0.31 -0.70 -0.93
CA LYS A 173 -1.43 -0.67 0.03
C LYS A 173 -1.52 0.66 0.79
N MET A 174 -0.37 1.23 1.15
CA MET A 174 -0.32 2.40 2.02
C MET A 174 -0.44 3.74 1.27
N LYS A 175 -0.24 3.80 -0.05
CA LYS A 175 -0.24 5.08 -0.81
C LYS A 175 -1.49 5.94 -0.62
N PHE A 176 -2.63 5.30 -0.36
CA PHE A 176 -3.92 5.96 -0.15
C PHE A 176 -4.11 6.55 1.25
N GLU A 177 -3.26 6.17 2.21
CA GLU A 177 -3.30 6.68 3.59
C GLU A 177 -2.61 8.05 3.74
N SER A 178 -2.02 8.55 2.65
CA SER A 178 -1.38 9.86 2.62
C SER A 178 -2.41 10.99 2.69
N GLY A 179 -2.19 11.94 3.60
CA GLY A 179 -3.06 13.10 3.75
C GLY A 179 -3.49 13.38 5.18
N ALA A 180 -4.61 14.09 5.32
CA ALA A 180 -5.09 14.57 6.61
C ALA A 180 -6.13 13.63 7.21
N HIS A 181 -5.80 13.04 8.35
CA HIS A 181 -6.68 12.21 9.16
C HIS A 181 -7.42 13.09 10.18
N ARG A 182 -8.74 12.88 10.33
CA ARG A 182 -9.59 13.66 11.24
C ARG A 182 -10.21 12.76 12.29
N VAL A 183 -10.11 13.16 13.55
CA VAL A 183 -10.80 12.52 14.67
C VAL A 183 -11.85 13.45 15.27
N GLN A 184 -12.98 12.87 15.66
CA GLN A 184 -14.03 13.52 16.44
C GLN A 184 -14.35 12.62 17.63
N ARG A 185 -13.87 12.97 18.81
CA ARG A 185 -14.15 12.25 20.05
C ARG A 185 -14.18 13.23 21.23
N ILE A 186 -14.67 12.74 22.36
CA ILE A 186 -14.59 13.47 23.62
C ILE A 186 -13.14 13.36 24.11
N PRO A 187 -12.42 14.48 24.33
CA PRO A 187 -11.03 14.42 24.76
C PRO A 187 -10.92 13.74 26.12
N THR A 188 -9.83 13.02 26.33
CA THR A 188 -9.59 12.36 27.61
C THR A 188 -9.09 13.44 28.57
N PRO A 189 -9.80 13.73 29.68
CA PRO A 189 -9.38 14.82 30.56
C PRO A 189 -8.04 14.45 31.20
N SER A 190 -7.02 15.31 31.03
CA SER A 190 -5.88 15.32 31.93
C SER A 190 -6.40 15.54 33.35
N ARG A 191 -5.88 14.77 34.31
CA ARG A 191 -6.29 14.73 35.72
C ARG A 191 -6.72 16.11 36.23
N GLY A 192 -8.02 16.31 36.54
CA GLY A 192 -8.46 17.54 37.22
C GLY A 192 -9.92 17.94 37.11
N GLU A 193 -10.65 17.55 36.07
CA GLU A 193 -12.10 17.81 35.98
C GLU A 193 -12.87 16.49 35.86
N GLY A 194 -13.00 15.83 37.01
CA GLY A 194 -14.01 14.82 37.20
C GLY A 194 -15.37 15.44 36.87
N PHE A 195 -16.01 14.95 35.82
CA PHE A 195 -17.42 15.16 35.54
C PHE A 195 -18.23 14.42 36.63
N ILE A 196 -18.13 14.89 37.87
CA ILE A 196 -18.98 14.48 38.99
C ILE A 196 -20.36 15.00 38.65
N ARG A 197 -21.17 14.12 38.06
CA ARG A 197 -22.61 14.32 37.88
C ARG A 197 -23.21 14.65 39.25
N ARG A 198 -23.58 15.91 39.48
CA ARG A 198 -24.74 16.19 40.35
C ARG A 198 -25.99 15.99 39.49
N PRO A 199 -26.96 15.15 39.91
CA PRO A 199 -28.23 15.04 39.21
C PRO A 199 -29.03 16.30 39.52
N ARG A 200 -28.97 17.31 38.65
CA ARG A 200 -29.98 18.38 38.62
C ARG A 200 -30.96 18.11 37.48
N PRO A 201 -32.28 18.26 37.69
CA PRO A 201 -33.26 18.11 36.65
C PRO A 201 -33.07 19.21 35.59
N TRP A 202 -33.18 18.80 34.33
CA TRP A 202 -32.96 19.59 33.13
C TRP A 202 -33.94 20.78 33.04
N PRO A 203 -33.45 21.99 32.73
CA PRO A 203 -34.02 22.71 31.60
C PRO A 203 -32.94 23.25 30.66
N SER A 204 -33.25 23.28 29.37
CA SER A 204 -32.44 23.74 28.22
C SER A 204 -31.55 22.69 27.51
N CYS A 205 -32.22 21.83 26.75
CA CYS A 205 -31.65 20.90 25.78
C CYS A 205 -31.03 21.57 24.52
N GLN A 206 -31.05 22.91 24.39
CA GLN A 206 -30.58 23.59 23.18
C GLN A 206 -29.11 24.05 23.17
N LYS A 207 -28.41 24.11 24.32
CA LYS A 207 -27.02 24.60 24.37
C LYS A 207 -25.93 23.51 24.35
N ARG A 208 -26.30 22.22 24.37
CA ARG A 208 -25.33 21.10 24.34
C ARG A 208 -24.81 20.74 22.94
N LYS A 209 -25.57 21.06 21.87
CA LYS A 209 -25.11 20.80 20.49
C LYS A 209 -23.93 21.70 20.05
N LYS A 210 -23.64 22.79 20.77
CA LYS A 210 -22.53 23.71 20.44
C LYS A 210 -21.14 23.24 20.87
N TRP A 211 -21.03 22.34 21.86
CA TRP A 211 -19.72 21.91 22.40
C TRP A 211 -19.08 20.74 21.64
N ILE A 212 -19.90 19.91 20.97
CA ILE A 212 -19.42 18.81 20.11
C ILE A 212 -18.73 19.35 18.84
N LEU A 213 -18.90 20.63 18.50
CA LEU A 213 -18.52 21.18 17.21
C LEU A 213 -17.08 21.73 17.09
N ARG A 214 -16.24 21.68 18.14
CA ARG A 214 -15.01 22.52 18.15
C ARG A 214 -13.66 21.87 18.40
N PHE A 215 -13.58 20.54 18.52
CA PHE A 215 -12.29 19.86 18.52
C PHE A 215 -12.14 19.05 17.23
N MET A 216 -11.79 19.77 16.15
CA MET A 216 -11.36 19.15 14.90
C MET A 216 -9.85 18.97 14.96
N THR A 217 -9.41 17.85 15.51
CA THR A 217 -8.00 17.46 15.46
C THR A 217 -7.69 16.94 14.06
N ARG A 218 -6.59 17.43 13.47
CA ARG A 218 -6.07 16.95 12.18
C ARG A 218 -4.65 16.46 12.37
N ILE A 219 -4.36 15.30 11.82
CA ILE A 219 -3.01 14.73 11.72
C ILE A 219 -2.66 14.62 10.25
N PHE A 220 -1.43 14.97 9.90
CA PHE A 220 -0.92 14.74 8.55
C PHE A 220 -0.09 13.46 8.56
N VAL A 221 -0.45 12.53 7.67
CA VAL A 221 0.32 11.32 7.39
C VAL A 221 1.01 11.53 6.05
N SER A 222 2.34 11.53 6.07
CA SER A 222 3.16 11.55 4.86
C SER A 222 3.74 10.17 4.61
N ILE A 223 3.71 9.73 3.35
CA ILE A 223 4.14 8.39 2.94
C ILE A 223 5.14 8.57 1.82
N ARG A 224 6.34 7.99 2.00
CA ARG A 224 7.43 8.05 1.02
C ARG A 224 7.94 6.64 0.73
N SER A 225 8.16 6.35 -0.54
CA SER A 225 8.84 5.11 -0.96
C SER A 225 10.35 5.24 -0.73
N VAL A 226 10.97 4.21 -0.18
CA VAL A 226 12.43 4.16 0.02
C VAL A 226 13.01 3.03 -0.84
N PRO A 227 14.11 3.26 -1.58
CA PRO A 227 14.82 2.17 -2.23
C PRO A 227 15.35 1.19 -1.19
N VAL A 228 15.22 -0.12 -1.44
CA VAL A 228 15.81 -1.15 -0.60
C VAL A 228 17.33 -1.02 -0.69
N GLU A 229 17.95 -0.37 0.29
CA GLU A 229 19.40 -0.49 0.46
C GLU A 229 19.71 -1.97 0.74
N PRO A 230 20.63 -2.59 -0.02
CA PRO A 230 21.10 -3.91 0.36
C PRO A 230 21.67 -3.79 1.76
N ALA A 231 21.23 -4.63 2.69
CA ALA A 231 21.82 -4.73 4.01
C ALA A 231 23.34 -4.75 3.84
N ALA A 232 24.01 -3.69 4.28
CA ALA A 232 25.46 -3.62 4.21
C ALA A 232 25.99 -4.85 4.96
N SER A 233 26.73 -5.71 4.26
CA SER A 233 27.43 -6.82 4.88
C SER A 233 28.20 -6.29 6.10
N PRO A 234 28.15 -6.95 7.26
CA PRO A 234 28.88 -6.52 8.45
C PRO A 234 30.37 -6.84 8.27
N LEU A 235 31.04 -6.15 7.35
CA LEU A 235 32.49 -6.09 7.28
C LEU A 235 32.91 -4.77 7.89
N ILE A 236 33.18 -4.88 9.19
CA ILE A 236 33.99 -3.98 10.01
C ILE A 236 35.18 -3.47 9.19
N GLN A 237 35.24 -2.16 8.96
CA GLN A 237 36.52 -1.45 8.86
C GLN A 237 36.47 -0.26 9.83
N PRO A 238 37.23 -0.29 10.93
CA PRO A 238 37.43 0.87 11.76
C PRO A 238 38.47 1.79 11.08
N ASN A 239 38.29 3.09 11.26
CA ASN A 239 39.23 4.16 10.90
C ASN A 239 39.38 4.52 9.42
N ARG A 240 38.53 5.45 8.96
CA ARG A 240 39.00 6.59 8.15
C ARG A 240 38.33 7.89 8.61
N PRO A 241 39.07 8.95 8.94
CA PRO A 241 38.48 10.27 9.12
C PRO A 241 38.15 10.83 7.73
N CYS A 242 36.87 10.90 7.37
CA CYS A 242 36.43 11.61 6.19
C CYS A 242 36.49 13.12 6.46
N ALA A 243 37.59 13.74 6.02
CA ALA A 243 37.69 15.18 5.85
C ALA A 243 36.64 15.63 4.81
N LEU A 244 35.56 16.25 5.26
CA LEU A 244 34.61 16.94 4.37
C LEU A 244 35.26 18.21 3.84
N HIS A 245 35.71 18.15 2.59
CA HIS A 245 36.04 19.33 1.80
C HIS A 245 34.73 20.05 1.44
N ILE A 246 34.39 21.07 2.22
CA ILE A 246 33.26 21.97 1.94
C ILE A 246 33.65 22.86 0.76
N SER A 247 33.20 22.49 -0.44
CA SER A 247 33.17 23.39 -1.59
C SER A 247 32.14 24.49 -1.32
N ARG A 248 32.64 25.68 -0.96
CA ARG A 248 31.89 26.93 -0.92
C ARG A 248 31.48 27.32 -2.33
N ARG A 249 30.32 26.89 -2.80
CA ARG A 249 29.56 27.57 -3.87
C ARG A 249 28.10 27.12 -3.79
N VAL A 250 27.19 28.06 -4.00
CA VAL A 250 25.72 27.93 -3.89
C VAL A 250 25.13 28.11 -2.48
N SER A 251 25.72 29.01 -1.69
CA SER A 251 24.92 29.91 -0.85
C SER A 251 24.75 31.19 -1.67
N TRP A 252 23.55 31.49 -2.18
CA TRP A 252 23.04 32.83 -2.56
C TRP A 252 21.75 32.85 -3.42
N LEU A 253 21.15 31.72 -3.82
CA LEU A 253 20.02 31.75 -4.79
C LEU A 253 18.60 31.34 -4.30
N LEU A 254 18.38 31.03 -3.01
CA LEU A 254 17.06 30.56 -2.53
C LEU A 254 16.39 31.44 -1.47
N VAL A 255 16.88 32.65 -1.25
CA VAL A 255 16.25 33.65 -0.34
C VAL A 255 15.31 34.63 -1.10
N ARG A 256 15.13 34.48 -2.42
CA ARG A 256 14.43 35.50 -3.24
C ARG A 256 13.12 35.09 -3.94
N MET A 257 12.49 33.98 -3.57
CA MET A 257 11.17 33.58 -4.11
C MET A 257 10.07 33.40 -3.06
N ALA A 258 10.22 33.97 -1.86
CA ALA A 258 9.20 33.92 -0.81
C ALA A 258 8.16 35.07 -0.87
N ASN A 259 7.96 35.73 -2.02
CA ASN A 259 7.01 36.85 -2.09
C ASN A 259 6.33 37.00 -3.45
N ARG A 260 5.43 36.07 -3.81
CA ARG A 260 4.31 36.37 -4.72
C ARG A 260 3.04 35.68 -4.25
N ARG A 261 2.09 36.53 -3.84
CA ARG A 261 0.68 36.20 -3.61
C ARG A 261 0.03 35.73 -4.92
N THR A 262 -0.54 34.54 -4.94
CA THR A 262 -1.63 34.18 -5.86
C THR A 262 -2.65 33.30 -5.14
N PRO A 263 -3.96 33.58 -5.24
CA PRO A 263 -5.00 32.80 -4.58
C PRO A 263 -5.41 31.61 -5.47
N ILE A 264 -5.23 30.39 -4.98
CA ILE A 264 -5.75 29.18 -5.64
C ILE A 264 -7.18 28.94 -5.14
N LYS A 265 -8.14 29.02 -6.08
CA LYS A 265 -9.56 28.72 -5.87
C LYS A 265 -9.75 27.24 -5.54
N ILE A 266 -10.31 26.95 -4.37
CA ILE A 266 -10.77 25.62 -3.97
C ILE A 266 -12.05 25.31 -4.74
N LYS A 267 -11.98 24.41 -5.75
CA LYS A 267 -13.17 23.81 -6.35
C LYS A 267 -13.70 22.72 -5.43
N HIS A 268 -15.00 22.76 -5.20
CA HIS A 268 -15.78 21.73 -4.53
C HIS A 268 -15.49 20.35 -5.10
N CYS A 269 -15.17 19.38 -4.24
CA CYS A 269 -15.34 17.97 -4.55
C CYS A 269 -16.32 17.37 -3.53
N ARG A 270 -17.57 17.26 -3.93
CA ARG A 270 -18.59 16.41 -3.31
C ARG A 270 -18.31 15.00 -3.78
N TYR A 271 -17.92 14.08 -2.90
CA TYR A 271 -18.34 12.70 -3.00
C TYR A 271 -18.57 12.15 -1.59
N PHE A 272 -19.82 11.79 -1.38
CA PHE A 272 -20.41 11.24 -0.16
C PHE A 272 -20.68 9.78 -0.52
N VAL A 273 -20.06 8.84 0.19
CA VAL A 273 -20.45 7.42 0.10
C VAL A 273 -20.59 6.93 1.54
N PRO A 274 -21.81 6.56 1.98
CA PRO A 274 -22.01 5.89 3.25
C PRO A 274 -21.76 4.39 3.04
N VAL A 275 -20.79 3.82 3.75
CA VAL A 275 -20.75 2.37 3.96
C VAL A 275 -21.33 2.11 5.33
N SER A 276 -22.60 1.72 5.31
CA SER A 276 -23.33 1.11 6.40
C SER A 276 -22.69 -0.24 6.70
N LEU A 277 -22.19 -0.44 7.92
CA LEU A 277 -21.77 -1.74 8.42
C LEU A 277 -22.73 -2.15 9.55
N ILE A 278 -23.28 -3.34 9.35
CA ILE A 278 -23.83 -4.26 10.35
C ILE A 278 -22.74 -4.58 11.37
#